data_AF-A0A965UT75-F1
#
_entry.id   AF-A0A965UT75-F1
#
_cell.length_a   1.000
_cell.length_b   1.000
_cell.length_c   1.000
_cell.angle_alpha   90.00
_cell.angle_beta   90.00
_cell.angle_gamma   90.00
#
_symmetry.space_group_name_H-M   'P 1'
#
loop_
_entity.id
_entity.type
_entity.pdbx_description
1 polymer ?
#
loop_
_entity_poly.entity_id
_entity_poly.type
_entity_poly.pdbx_seq_one_letter_code
_entity_poly.pdbx_strand_id
1 'polypeptide(L)'
;MNSYPQKLYTGGVDKATHRGQYLTELPLSPLYLKQYLLFLKDKKDKKNLNTKTAVKNGIALLIVILTINQPISAAAYNPSIEAYKLYAHMMVGSDKQYRCLVELWDRESHWNPKANNPKSSAYGIPQLLKMKSTNPYRQIELGLKYITKRYGNSCVALARHKRVGHY
;
A
#
# COMPACT_ATOMS: atom_id res chain seq x y z
N MET A 1 12.67 11.32 22.72
CA MET A 1 12.93 10.81 21.35
C MET A 1 11.91 11.49 20.47
N ASN A 2 12.31 12.13 19.39
CA ASN A 2 11.39 12.75 18.43
C ASN A 2 11.47 11.96 17.10
N SER A 3 10.47 12.02 16.22
CA SER A 3 10.56 11.48 14.84
C SER A 3 10.97 12.57 13.86
N TYR A 4 11.65 12.24 12.76
CA TYR A 4 11.93 13.18 11.66
C TYR A 4 11.79 12.50 10.28
N PRO A 5 10.94 13.04 9.38
CA PRO A 5 10.73 12.49 8.06
C PRO A 5 11.97 12.63 7.17
N GLN A 6 12.11 11.72 6.22
CA GLN A 6 13.05 11.89 5.11
C GLN A 6 12.53 12.94 4.12
N LYS A 7 13.44 13.77 3.57
CA LYS A 7 13.17 14.35 2.25
C LYS A 7 13.27 13.20 1.26
N LEU A 8 12.14 12.85 0.65
CA LEU A 8 12.02 11.79 -0.34
C LEU A 8 13.22 11.83 -1.30
N TYR A 9 13.92 10.70 -1.45
CA TYR A 9 14.67 10.47 -2.68
C TYR A 9 13.59 10.36 -3.76
N THR A 10 13.34 11.46 -4.45
CA THR A 10 12.32 11.55 -5.50
C THR A 10 12.81 10.76 -6.71
N GLY A 11 12.77 9.44 -6.64
CA GLY A 11 12.30 8.69 -7.81
C GLY A 11 10.85 9.12 -7.98
N GLY A 12 10.54 9.81 -9.07
CA GLY A 12 9.23 10.42 -9.29
C GLY A 12 8.11 9.41 -9.06
N VAL A 13 7.40 9.57 -7.94
CA VAL A 13 6.11 8.93 -7.70
C VAL A 13 5.07 10.03 -7.67
N ASP A 14 4.42 10.12 -8.81
CA ASP A 14 3.21 10.83 -9.15
C ASP A 14 2.20 10.81 -7.99
N LYS A 15 1.73 12.02 -7.65
CA LYS A 15 0.87 12.31 -6.49
C LYS A 15 -0.55 11.72 -6.58
N ALA A 16 -0.79 10.80 -7.51
CA ALA A 16 -2.08 10.15 -7.73
C ALA A 16 -2.26 8.84 -6.92
N THR A 17 -1.18 8.25 -6.39
CA THR A 17 -1.21 6.84 -5.91
C THR A 17 -1.56 6.67 -4.42
N HIS A 18 -1.82 7.75 -3.66
CA HIS A 18 -2.15 7.64 -2.23
C HIS A 18 -3.63 7.87 -1.87
N ARG A 19 -4.56 7.70 -2.81
CA ARG A 19 -6.00 7.66 -2.48
C ARG A 19 -6.44 6.22 -2.23
N GLY A 20 -6.42 5.84 -0.94
CA GLY A 20 -7.22 4.76 -0.35
C GLY A 20 -7.33 3.45 -1.13
N GLN A 21 -6.39 2.54 -0.91
CA GLN A 21 -6.57 1.12 -1.27
C GLN A 21 -6.15 0.24 -0.10
N TYR A 22 -7.07 0.07 0.85
CA TYR A 22 -7.06 -1.12 1.71
C TYR A 22 -8.49 -1.65 1.74
N LEU A 23 -8.67 -2.84 1.14
CA LEU A 23 -9.84 -3.74 1.16
C LEU A 23 -10.96 -3.59 0.11
N THR A 24 -10.64 -3.17 -1.11
CA THR A 24 -11.38 -3.68 -2.28
C THR A 24 -10.39 -3.92 -3.42
N GLU A 25 -10.40 -5.15 -3.94
CA GLU A 25 -9.82 -5.57 -5.22
C GLU A 25 -8.40 -6.15 -5.15
N LEU A 26 -8.36 -7.48 -5.01
CA LEU A 26 -7.45 -8.31 -5.83
C LEU A 26 -7.45 -7.74 -7.26
N PRO A 27 -6.31 -7.60 -7.95
CA PRO A 27 -6.22 -6.90 -9.23
C PRO A 27 -6.78 -7.76 -10.36
N LEU A 28 -8.08 -8.05 -10.33
CA LEU A 28 -8.86 -8.26 -11.53
C LEU A 28 -9.47 -6.90 -11.85
N SER A 29 -8.70 -6.05 -12.53
CA SER A 29 -8.99 -4.63 -12.71
C SER A 29 -10.50 -4.31 -12.94
N PRO A 30 -11.10 -3.41 -12.15
CA PRO A 30 -12.54 -3.12 -12.21
C PRO A 30 -12.96 -2.46 -13.53
N LEU A 31 -12.02 -1.83 -14.25
CA LEU A 31 -12.26 -1.34 -15.61
C LEU A 31 -12.55 -2.48 -16.58
N TYR A 32 -11.83 -3.59 -16.47
CA TYR A 32 -11.98 -4.73 -17.35
C TYR A 32 -13.27 -5.48 -17.06
N LEU A 33 -13.58 -5.67 -15.77
CA LEU A 33 -14.85 -6.27 -15.34
C LEU A 33 -16.04 -5.40 -15.77
N LYS A 34 -15.95 -4.07 -15.63
CA LYS A 34 -17.03 -3.14 -16.04
C LYS A 34 -17.18 -3.09 -17.56
N GLN A 35 -16.08 -3.07 -18.32
CA GLN A 35 -16.11 -3.13 -19.79
C GLN A 35 -16.70 -4.47 -20.28
N TYR A 36 -16.34 -5.57 -19.62
CA TYR A 36 -16.85 -6.91 -19.91
C TYR A 36 -18.33 -7.06 -19.53
N LEU A 37 -18.74 -6.56 -18.37
CA LEU A 37 -20.16 -6.55 -17.96
C LEU A 37 -21.02 -5.67 -18.87
N LEU A 38 -20.51 -4.54 -19.35
CA LEU A 38 -21.19 -3.70 -20.35
C LEU A 38 -21.32 -4.44 -21.69
N PHE A 39 -20.27 -5.13 -22.12
CA PHE A 39 -20.29 -5.98 -23.31
C PHE A 39 -21.27 -7.15 -23.19
N LEU A 40 -21.36 -7.79 -22.03
CA LEU A 40 -22.34 -8.84 -21.74
C LEU A 40 -23.78 -8.29 -21.66
N LYS A 41 -23.95 -7.04 -21.23
CA LYS A 41 -25.26 -6.37 -21.18
C LYS A 41 -25.80 -6.05 -22.58
N ASP A 42 -24.94 -5.68 -23.53
CA ASP A 42 -25.31 -5.47 -24.96
C ASP A 42 -25.74 -6.78 -25.68
N LYS A 43 -25.28 -7.93 -25.17
CA LYS A 43 -25.49 -9.25 -25.79
C LYS A 43 -26.82 -9.90 -25.45
N LYS A 44 -27.49 -9.47 -24.37
CA LYS A 44 -28.74 -10.10 -23.90
C LYS A 44 -29.92 -9.90 -24.87
N ASP A 45 -29.84 -8.94 -25.80
CA ASP A 45 -30.92 -8.60 -26.72
C ASP A 45 -30.83 -9.23 -28.13
N LYS A 46 -29.74 -9.94 -28.48
CA LYS A 46 -29.53 -10.44 -29.85
C LYS A 46 -29.73 -11.97 -29.95
N LYS A 47 -30.97 -12.38 -30.28
CA LYS A 47 -31.38 -13.80 -30.47
C LYS A 47 -30.87 -14.47 -31.76
N ASN A 48 -30.09 -13.80 -32.62
CA ASN A 48 -29.64 -14.39 -33.88
C ASN A 48 -28.13 -14.12 -34.10
N LEU A 49 -27.30 -15.08 -33.74
CA LEU A 49 -25.84 -14.96 -33.73
C LEU A 49 -25.27 -15.54 -35.04
N ASN A 50 -24.85 -14.67 -35.96
CA ASN A 50 -24.11 -15.05 -37.15
C ASN A 50 -22.77 -15.73 -36.76
N THR A 51 -22.42 -16.83 -37.41
CA THR A 51 -21.19 -17.62 -37.19
C THR A 51 -19.92 -16.77 -37.23
N LYS A 52 -19.86 -15.74 -38.10
CA LYS A 52 -18.73 -14.78 -38.15
C LYS A 52 -18.65 -13.93 -36.88
N THR A 53 -19.79 -13.56 -36.31
CA THR A 53 -19.89 -12.83 -35.04
C THR A 53 -19.54 -13.73 -33.87
N ALA A 54 -19.97 -15.00 -33.86
CA ALA A 54 -19.60 -15.97 -32.83
C ALA A 54 -18.07 -16.19 -32.78
N VAL A 55 -17.43 -16.39 -33.94
CA VAL A 55 -15.97 -16.57 -34.06
C VAL A 55 -15.21 -15.33 -33.59
N LYS A 56 -15.64 -14.12 -34.01
CA LYS A 56 -15.01 -12.86 -33.56
C LYS A 56 -15.10 -12.66 -32.04
N ASN A 57 -16.21 -13.06 -31.42
CA ASN A 57 -16.39 -12.98 -29.98
C ASN A 57 -15.60 -14.06 -29.23
N GLY A 58 -15.47 -15.26 -29.79
CA GLY A 58 -14.61 -16.32 -29.24
C GLY A 58 -13.13 -15.93 -29.26
N ILE A 59 -12.66 -15.33 -30.36
CA ILE A 59 -11.30 -14.80 -30.47
C ILE A 59 -11.08 -13.66 -29.45
N ALA A 60 -12.04 -12.73 -29.30
CA ALA A 60 -11.95 -11.67 -28.31
C ALA A 60 -11.86 -12.21 -26.87
N LEU A 61 -12.63 -13.25 -26.54
CA LEU A 61 -12.58 -13.91 -25.23
C LEU A 61 -11.25 -14.64 -25.00
N LEU A 62 -10.70 -15.30 -26.02
CA LEU A 62 -9.37 -15.94 -25.94
C LEU A 62 -8.25 -14.92 -25.72
N ILE A 63 -8.29 -13.77 -26.39
CA ILE A 63 -7.34 -12.68 -26.18
C ILE A 63 -7.44 -12.15 -24.74
N VAL A 64 -8.66 -11.98 -24.22
CA VAL A 64 -8.90 -11.62 -22.81
C VAL A 64 -8.26 -12.63 -21.85
N ILE A 65 -8.51 -13.93 -22.06
CA ILE A 65 -8.01 -15.02 -21.20
C ILE A 65 -6.49 -15.14 -21.25
N LEU A 66 -5.87 -14.87 -22.41
CA LEU A 66 -4.41 -14.86 -22.55
C LEU A 66 -3.76 -13.64 -21.88
N THR A 67 -4.49 -12.55 -21.69
CA THR A 67 -3.99 -11.33 -21.04
C THR A 67 -4.07 -11.33 -19.50
N ILE A 68 -4.70 -12.32 -18.87
CA ILE A 68 -4.81 -12.38 -17.39
C ILE A 68 -3.56 -12.96 -16.71
N ASN A 69 -2.64 -13.56 -17.48
CA ASN A 69 -1.37 -14.12 -17.00
C ASN A 69 -0.21 -13.12 -17.02
N GLN A 70 -0.49 -11.82 -16.91
CA GLN A 70 0.60 -10.87 -16.70
C GLN A 70 1.14 -11.09 -15.27
N PRO A 71 2.45 -11.38 -15.07
CA PRO A 71 3.01 -11.38 -13.74
C PRO A 71 2.84 -9.97 -13.18
N ILE A 72 2.10 -9.83 -12.07
CA ILE A 72 2.07 -8.60 -11.29
C ILE A 72 3.53 -8.22 -11.07
N SER A 73 3.97 -7.10 -11.63
CA SER A 73 5.39 -6.77 -11.68
C SER A 73 5.99 -6.84 -10.28
N ALA A 74 6.84 -7.85 -10.06
CA ALA A 74 7.43 -8.19 -8.76
C ALA A 74 8.32 -7.07 -8.17
N ALA A 75 8.50 -5.95 -8.89
CA ALA A 75 9.33 -4.83 -8.49
C ALA A 75 8.86 -4.09 -7.23
N ALA A 76 7.58 -4.23 -6.82
CA ALA A 76 7.02 -3.55 -5.65
C ALA A 76 6.69 -4.47 -4.46
N TYR A 77 6.62 -5.79 -4.66
CA TYR A 77 6.26 -6.74 -3.61
C TYR A 77 7.50 -7.17 -2.82
N ASN A 78 7.62 -6.68 -1.59
CA ASN A 78 8.65 -7.11 -0.65
C ASN A 78 8.02 -7.96 0.46
N PRO A 79 8.21 -9.30 0.46
CA PRO A 79 7.58 -10.17 1.45
C PRO A 79 8.00 -9.85 2.89
N SER A 80 9.18 -9.23 3.08
CA SER A 80 9.63 -8.81 4.42
C SER A 80 8.82 -7.61 4.94
N ILE A 81 8.50 -6.64 4.07
CA ILE A 81 7.69 -5.47 4.46
C ILE A 81 6.29 -5.90 4.88
N GLU A 82 5.68 -6.82 4.14
CA GLU A 82 4.35 -7.33 4.49
C GLU A 82 4.36 -8.12 5.80
N ALA A 83 5.44 -8.86 6.09
CA ALA A 83 5.62 -9.50 7.41
C ALA A 83 5.71 -8.45 8.55
N TYR A 84 6.41 -7.33 8.33
CA TYR A 84 6.50 -6.24 9.30
C TYR A 84 5.15 -5.56 9.54
N LYS A 85 4.42 -5.30 8.46
CA LYS A 85 3.07 -4.74 8.51
C LYS A 85 2.10 -5.65 9.25
N LEU A 86 2.13 -6.95 8.96
CA LEU A 86 1.32 -7.95 9.68
C LEU A 86 1.65 -7.98 11.18
N TYR A 87 2.94 -8.02 11.53
CA TYR A 87 3.37 -7.96 12.92
C TYR A 87 2.89 -6.68 13.62
N ALA A 88 3.01 -5.52 12.96
CA ALA A 88 2.52 -4.26 13.51
C ALA A 88 0.99 -4.25 13.68
N HIS A 89 0.23 -4.84 12.75
CA HIS A 89 -1.23 -4.96 12.86
C HIS A 89 -1.64 -5.76 14.09
N MET A 90 -1.00 -6.91 14.32
CA MET A 90 -1.21 -7.74 15.50
C MET A 90 -0.92 -6.97 16.80
N MET A 91 0.17 -6.20 16.83
CA MET A 91 0.56 -5.40 18.01
C MET A 91 -0.38 -4.23 18.29
N VAL A 92 -0.96 -3.63 17.25
CA VAL A 92 -1.89 -2.50 17.39
C VAL A 92 -3.30 -2.97 17.80
N GLY A 93 -3.74 -4.14 17.33
CA GLY A 93 -5.04 -4.74 17.70
C GLY A 93 -6.28 -3.97 17.22
N SER A 94 -6.12 -3.00 16.32
CA SER A 94 -7.22 -2.19 15.79
C SER A 94 -6.97 -1.79 14.34
N ASP A 95 -7.88 -2.16 13.43
CA ASP A 95 -7.76 -1.86 12.00
C ASP A 95 -7.68 -0.37 11.71
N LYS A 96 -8.43 0.44 12.45
CA LYS A 96 -8.43 1.89 12.31
C LYS A 96 -7.05 2.46 12.64
N GLN A 97 -6.49 2.05 13.78
CA GLN A 97 -5.16 2.51 14.23
C GLN A 97 -4.06 1.97 13.33
N TYR A 98 -4.20 0.74 12.85
CA TYR A 98 -3.28 0.12 11.92
C TYR A 98 -3.23 0.87 10.59
N ARG A 99 -4.38 1.22 9.98
CA ARG A 99 -4.40 2.05 8.76
C ARG A 99 -3.69 3.39 8.94
N CYS A 100 -3.87 4.05 10.09
CA CYS A 100 -3.15 5.27 10.42
C CYS A 100 -1.64 5.04 10.56
N LEU A 101 -1.23 3.92 11.16
CA LEU A 101 0.17 3.55 11.32
C LEU A 101 0.86 3.26 9.97
N VAL A 102 0.18 2.52 9.09
CA VAL A 102 0.67 2.23 7.73
C VAL A 102 0.92 3.53 6.98
N GLU A 103 -0.06 4.44 6.94
CA GLU A 103 0.13 5.73 6.26
C GLU A 103 1.27 6.56 6.90
N LEU A 104 1.40 6.51 8.23
CA LEU A 104 2.45 7.23 8.95
C LEU A 104 3.83 6.70 8.57
N TRP A 105 4.07 5.41 8.72
CA TRP A 105 5.39 4.82 8.49
C TRP A 105 5.74 4.63 7.01
N ASP A 106 4.75 4.60 6.11
CA ASP A 106 4.97 4.76 4.68
C ASP A 106 5.65 6.10 4.37
N ARG A 107 5.13 7.20 4.95
CA ARG A 107 5.70 8.55 4.76
C ARG A 107 7.08 8.70 5.39
N GLU A 108 7.32 8.03 6.51
CA GLU A 108 8.59 8.14 7.24
C GLU A 108 9.73 7.38 6.53
N SER A 109 9.47 6.14 6.09
CA SER A 109 10.54 5.26 5.59
C SER A 109 10.13 4.27 4.52
N HIS A 110 8.85 4.24 4.10
CA HIS A 110 8.30 3.15 3.30
C HIS A 110 8.56 1.77 3.92
N TRP A 111 8.46 1.68 5.25
CA TRP A 111 8.76 0.46 6.02
C TRP A 111 10.17 -0.10 5.84
N ASN A 112 11.13 0.73 5.41
CA ASN A 112 12.51 0.30 5.25
C ASN A 112 13.25 0.32 6.60
N PRO A 113 13.66 -0.84 7.16
CA PRO A 113 14.37 -0.89 8.44
C PRO A 113 15.79 -0.31 8.41
N LYS A 114 16.33 -0.06 7.21
CA LYS A 114 17.63 0.57 6.98
C LYS A 114 17.53 2.06 6.61
N ALA A 115 16.34 2.64 6.60
CA ALA A 115 16.16 4.06 6.28
C ALA A 115 16.93 4.93 7.27
N ASN A 116 17.85 5.75 6.78
CA ASN A 116 18.71 6.60 7.58
C ASN A 116 18.59 8.06 7.12
N ASN A 117 18.43 8.99 8.07
CA ASN A 117 18.35 10.42 7.79
C ASN A 117 19.74 11.06 7.82
N PRO A 118 20.28 11.58 6.70
CA PRO A 118 21.58 12.25 6.74
C PRO A 118 21.57 13.57 7.51
N LYS A 119 20.39 14.15 7.74
CA LYS A 119 20.23 15.46 8.41
C LYS A 119 19.84 15.35 9.88
N SER A 120 19.62 14.14 10.39
CA SER A 120 19.25 13.92 11.79
C SER A 120 19.75 12.55 12.27
N SER A 121 19.40 12.17 13.51
CA SER A 121 19.67 10.80 13.99
C SER A 121 18.46 9.87 13.84
N ALA A 122 17.50 10.23 12.98
CA ALA A 122 16.33 9.41 12.69
C ALA A 122 16.72 8.18 11.86
N TYR A 123 16.27 7.01 12.31
CA TYR A 123 16.62 5.73 11.70
C TYR A 123 15.45 4.75 11.74
N GLY A 124 15.46 3.79 10.80
CA GLY A 124 14.58 2.63 10.76
C GLY A 124 13.14 2.92 10.35
N ILE A 125 12.27 1.92 10.47
CA ILE A 125 10.85 2.00 10.07
C ILE A 125 10.14 3.25 10.63
N PRO A 126 10.18 3.54 11.95
CA PRO A 126 9.47 4.65 12.54
C PRO A 126 10.20 6.00 12.47
N GLN A 127 11.43 6.05 11.94
CA GLN A 127 12.27 7.26 11.88
C GLN A 127 12.49 7.96 13.23
N LEU A 128 12.66 7.19 14.30
CA LEU A 128 12.94 7.74 15.63
C LEU A 128 14.38 8.22 15.76
N LEU A 129 14.56 9.39 16.39
CA LEU A 129 15.88 9.91 16.75
C LEU A 129 16.64 8.98 17.70
N LYS A 130 17.95 8.85 17.45
CA LYS A 130 18.90 8.06 18.28
C LYS A 130 18.50 6.59 18.41
N MET A 131 17.77 6.04 17.44
CA MET A 131 17.43 4.62 17.44
C MET A 131 18.68 3.80 17.15
N LYS A 132 19.01 2.85 18.05
CA LYS A 132 20.19 1.98 17.94
C LYS A 132 19.89 0.62 17.30
N SER A 133 18.62 0.19 17.28
CA SER A 133 18.27 -1.16 16.85
C SER A 133 18.22 -1.27 15.33
N THR A 134 18.87 -2.30 14.79
CA THR A 134 18.80 -2.70 13.38
C THR A 134 17.78 -3.81 13.12
N ASN A 135 17.23 -4.43 14.19
CA ASN A 135 16.21 -5.47 14.07
C ASN A 135 14.85 -4.84 13.75
N PRO A 136 14.21 -5.17 12.61
CA PRO A 136 12.93 -4.56 12.19
C PRO A 136 11.79 -4.71 13.21
N TYR A 137 11.63 -5.89 13.79
CA TYR A 137 10.58 -6.14 14.79
C TYR A 137 10.78 -5.28 16.03
N ARG A 138 12.03 -5.17 16.50
CA ARG A 138 12.37 -4.29 17.62
C ARG A 138 12.14 -2.81 17.28
N GLN A 139 12.40 -2.38 16.05
CA GLN A 139 12.06 -1.02 15.61
C GLN A 139 10.55 -0.76 15.67
N ILE A 140 9.72 -1.73 15.27
CA ILE A 140 8.25 -1.63 15.35
C ILE A 140 7.81 -1.50 16.80
N GLU A 141 8.29 -2.36 17.71
CA GLU A 141 7.98 -2.28 19.14
C GLU A 141 8.34 -0.91 19.74
N LEU A 142 9.53 -0.40 19.44
CA LEU A 142 9.99 0.90 19.93
C LEU A 142 9.17 2.06 19.33
N GLY A 143 8.84 1.98 18.05
CA GLY A 143 7.96 2.91 17.35
C GLY A 143 6.57 2.98 17.98
N LEU A 144 5.93 1.84 18.18
CA LEU A 144 4.62 1.74 18.82
C LEU A 144 4.66 2.25 20.28
N LYS A 145 5.68 1.86 21.06
CA LYS A 145 5.86 2.37 22.42
C LYS A 145 5.97 3.89 22.46
N TYR A 146 6.70 4.48 21.51
CA TYR A 146 6.81 5.93 21.39
C TYR A 146 5.47 6.59 21.02
N ILE A 147 4.75 6.05 20.02
CA ILE A 147 3.43 6.54 19.62
C ILE A 147 2.47 6.53 20.81
N THR A 148 2.37 5.42 21.53
CA THR A 148 1.50 5.30 22.70
C THR A 148 1.88 6.32 23.77
N LYS A 149 3.17 6.45 24.10
CA LYS A 149 3.62 7.37 25.15
C LYS A 149 3.41 8.85 24.79
N ARG A 150 3.58 9.23 23.53
CA ARG A 150 3.57 10.64 23.11
C ARG A 150 2.22 11.11 22.58
N TYR A 151 1.51 10.22 21.88
CA TYR A 151 0.30 10.52 21.12
C TYR A 151 -0.92 9.74 21.59
N GLY A 152 -0.74 8.73 22.44
CA GLY A 152 -1.79 7.79 22.84
C GLY A 152 -2.11 6.77 21.75
N ASN A 153 -2.24 7.18 20.49
CA ASN A 153 -2.53 6.28 19.38
C ASN A 153 -1.99 6.76 18.02
N SER A 154 -1.95 5.83 17.06
CA SER A 154 -1.38 6.03 15.72
C SER A 154 -2.11 7.09 14.90
N CYS A 155 -3.43 7.22 15.02
CA CYS A 155 -4.18 8.25 14.29
C CYS A 155 -3.88 9.67 14.79
N VAL A 156 -3.69 9.87 16.09
CA VAL A 156 -3.27 11.17 16.65
C VAL A 156 -1.84 11.50 16.20
N ALA A 157 -0.94 10.51 16.19
CA ALA A 157 0.42 10.68 15.66
C ALA A 157 0.40 11.08 14.18
N LEU A 158 -0.40 10.40 13.35
CA LEU A 158 -0.56 10.74 11.93
C LEU A 158 -1.13 12.15 11.74
N ALA A 159 -2.12 12.57 12.54
CA ALA A 159 -2.67 13.91 12.48
C ALA A 159 -1.65 15.00 12.88
N ARG A 160 -0.72 14.69 13.80
CA ARG A 160 0.44 15.56 14.08
C ARG A 160 1.38 15.61 12.87
N HIS A 161 1.78 14.47 12.33
CA HIS A 161 2.65 14.39 11.16
C HIS A 161 2.09 15.18 9.96
N LYS A 162 0.79 15.07 9.66
CA LYS A 162 0.15 15.82 8.56
C LYS A 162 0.23 17.36 8.74
N ARG A 163 0.35 17.86 9.97
CA ARG A 163 0.42 19.30 10.26
C ARG A 163 1.85 19.87 10.32
N VAL A 164 2.80 19.11 10.88
CA VAL A 164 4.18 19.60 11.14
C VAL A 164 5.28 18.81 10.42
N GLY A 165 4.90 17.77 9.68
CA GLY A 165 5.82 16.89 8.98
C GLY A 165 6.47 15.82 9.87
N HIS A 166 6.27 15.82 11.19
CA HIS A 166 6.80 14.79 12.08
C HIS A 166 5.79 14.45 13.18
N TYR A 167 5.94 13.27 13.79
CA TYR A 167 5.25 12.90 15.03
C TYR A 167 6.26 12.83 16.17
#